data_AF-A0A354DET9-F1
#
_entry.id   AF-A0A354DET9-F1
#
_cell.length_a   1.000
_cell.length_b   1.000
_cell.length_c   1.000
_cell.angle_alpha   90.00
_cell.angle_beta   90.00
_cell.angle_gamma   90.00
#
_symmetry.space_group_name_H-M   'P 1'
#
loop_
_entity.id
_entity.type
_entity.pdbx_description
1 polymer ?
#
loop_
_entity_poly.entity_id
_entity_poly.type
_entity_poly.pdbx_seq_one_letter_code
_entity_poly.pdbx_strand_id
1 'polypeptide(L)'
;QQLYFANLYLSNSALYIAQKAQKSAELMQDDVHKSKVENLEMSPLYKMIQDNESYLKKHAFTITTSDGTRQCSKSKCQDIALSNLPDTLILNFSDQGNTLMFNGREEPLETDQIALFRHYFLYSNEANPVTKYQINNIFQTSGKTGVVPDNTYSQKVLRLRRKLAKVEAPTSLIENKRFKNQTAYFYYHALPYMIIHRTDDSFFLDNNDEE
;
A
#
# COMPACT_ATOMS: atom_id res chain seq x y z
N GLN A 1 -15.47 -19.90 8.35
CA GLN A 1 -14.26 -19.08 8.14
C GLN A 1 -13.01 -19.69 8.80
N GLN A 2 -13.01 -19.98 10.11
CA GLN A 2 -11.82 -20.52 10.81
C GLN A 2 -11.30 -21.86 10.23
N LEU A 3 -12.20 -22.80 9.91
CA LEU A 3 -11.83 -24.08 9.30
C LEU A 3 -11.20 -23.92 7.92
N TYR A 4 -11.66 -22.93 7.14
CA TYR A 4 -11.09 -22.61 5.83
C TYR A 4 -9.66 -22.09 5.96
N PHE A 5 -9.43 -21.13 6.87
CA PHE A 5 -8.08 -20.62 7.13
C PHE A 5 -7.15 -21.69 7.70
N ALA A 6 -7.64 -22.57 8.58
CA ALA A 6 -6.87 -23.71 9.08
C ALA A 6 -6.44 -24.65 7.95
N ASN A 7 -7.35 -25.00 7.03
CA ASN A 7 -7.05 -25.87 5.90
C ASN A 7 -6.09 -25.21 4.90
N LEU A 8 -6.24 -23.90 4.66
CA LEU A 8 -5.32 -23.15 3.80
C LEU A 8 -3.91 -23.10 4.42
N TYR A 9 -3.82 -22.89 5.73
CA TYR A 9 -2.55 -22.83 6.45
C TYR A 9 -1.86 -24.20 6.50
N LEU A 10 -2.62 -25.28 6.75
CA LEU A 10 -2.11 -26.65 6.72
C LEU A 10 -1.61 -27.04 5.32
N SER A 11 -2.37 -26.68 4.29
CA SER A 11 -1.98 -26.89 2.90
C SER A 11 -0.68 -26.13 2.60
N ASN A 12 -0.61 -24.83 2.87
CA ASN A 12 0.61 -24.05 2.67
C ASN A 12 1.82 -24.60 3.45
N SER A 13 1.61 -25.10 4.67
CA SER A 13 2.67 -25.69 5.49
C SER A 13 3.18 -27.01 4.90
N ALA A 14 2.29 -27.89 4.46
CA ALA A 14 2.66 -29.14 3.79
C ALA A 14 3.41 -28.87 2.47
N LEU A 15 2.96 -27.87 1.71
CA LEU A 15 3.59 -27.45 0.45
C LEU A 15 4.98 -26.84 0.68
N TYR A 16 5.16 -26.07 1.75
CA TYR A 16 6.46 -25.54 2.16
C TYR A 16 7.45 -26.65 2.54
N ILE A 17 7.00 -27.67 3.26
CA ILE A 17 7.82 -28.84 3.60
C ILE A 17 8.22 -29.61 2.33
N ALA A 18 7.28 -29.83 1.40
CA ALA A 18 7.56 -30.48 0.13
C ALA A 18 8.59 -29.71 -0.72
N GLN A 19 8.47 -28.38 -0.79
CA GLN A 19 9.44 -27.53 -1.49
C GLN A 19 10.84 -27.59 -0.86
N LYS A 20 10.92 -27.60 0.48
CA LYS A 20 12.20 -27.76 1.19
C LYS A 20 12.85 -29.11 0.92
N ALA A 21 12.07 -30.18 0.99
CA ALA A 21 12.53 -31.54 0.71
C ALA A 21 13.07 -31.67 -0.72
N GLN A 22 12.39 -31.05 -1.68
CA GLN A 22 12.83 -31.02 -3.07
C GLN A 22 14.13 -30.23 -3.27
N LYS A 23 14.24 -29.02 -2.69
CA LYS A 23 15.49 -28.23 -2.73
C LYS A 23 16.66 -28.96 -2.09
N SER A 24 16.43 -29.68 -0.98
CA SER A 24 17.47 -30.51 -0.38
C SER A 24 17.87 -31.69 -1.27
N ALA A 25 16.92 -32.30 -1.99
CA ALA A 25 17.21 -33.36 -2.94
C ALA A 25 18.02 -32.85 -4.15
N GLU A 26 17.71 -31.65 -4.65
CA GLU A 26 18.48 -30.97 -5.72
C GLU A 26 19.92 -30.66 -5.27
N LEU A 27 20.12 -30.15 -4.05
CA LEU A 27 21.44 -29.91 -3.48
C LEU A 27 22.25 -31.20 -3.25
N MET A 28 21.58 -32.31 -2.93
CA MET A 28 22.23 -33.62 -2.75
C MET A 28 22.62 -34.30 -4.08
N GLN A 29 22.00 -33.93 -5.20
CA GLN A 29 22.37 -34.44 -6.52
C GLN A 29 23.73 -33.92 -7.02
N ASP A 30 24.22 -32.80 -6.47
CA ASP A 30 25.52 -32.23 -6.83
C ASP A 30 26.70 -32.94 -6.15
N ASP A 31 26.52 -33.61 -5.00
CA ASP A 31 27.65 -34.11 -4.21
C ASP A 31 27.91 -35.63 -4.26
N VAL A 32 26.97 -36.53 -4.54
CA VAL A 32 27.28 -37.99 -4.55
C VAL A 32 26.36 -38.80 -5.48
N HIS A 33 26.98 -39.49 -6.46
CA HIS A 33 26.46 -40.60 -7.27
C HIS A 33 25.13 -40.39 -8.05
N LYS A 34 25.28 -39.99 -9.32
CA LYS A 34 24.23 -39.93 -10.38
C LYS A 34 23.55 -41.27 -10.76
N SER A 35 23.83 -42.39 -10.09
CA SER A 35 23.38 -43.72 -10.55
C SER A 35 22.17 -44.32 -9.83
N LYS A 36 21.48 -43.60 -8.93
CA LYS A 36 20.33 -44.16 -8.19
C LYS A 36 19.12 -43.25 -8.00
N VAL A 37 18.99 -42.18 -8.78
CA VAL A 37 17.81 -41.31 -8.74
C VAL A 37 17.17 -41.20 -10.13
N GLU A 38 17.01 -42.33 -10.80
CA GLU A 38 16.14 -42.39 -11.97
C GLU A 38 14.69 -42.46 -11.47
N ASN A 39 13.94 -41.39 -11.75
CA ASN A 39 12.49 -41.23 -11.55
C ASN A 39 12.02 -40.79 -10.15
N LEU A 40 12.50 -39.63 -9.69
CA LEU A 40 11.66 -38.80 -8.82
C LEU A 40 10.54 -38.20 -9.70
N GLU A 41 9.39 -38.87 -9.74
CA GLU A 41 8.20 -38.28 -10.36
C GLU A 41 7.80 -37.02 -9.59
N MET A 42 7.95 -35.87 -10.25
CA MET A 42 7.44 -34.60 -9.75
C MET A 42 5.95 -34.72 -9.49
N SER A 43 5.54 -34.50 -8.23
CA SER A 43 4.14 -34.44 -7.88
C SER A 43 3.42 -33.42 -8.77
N PRO A 44 2.25 -33.74 -9.34
CA PRO A 44 1.43 -32.76 -10.08
C PRO A 44 1.14 -31.49 -9.26
N LEU A 45 1.17 -31.60 -7.92
CA LEU A 45 1.01 -30.48 -7.01
C LEU A 45 2.17 -29.48 -7.09
N TYR A 46 3.39 -29.91 -7.43
CA TYR A 46 4.54 -29.01 -7.55
C TYR A 46 4.29 -27.91 -8.59
N LYS A 47 3.74 -28.28 -9.75
CA LYS A 47 3.41 -27.32 -10.80
C LYS A 47 2.35 -26.33 -10.33
N MET A 48 1.32 -26.81 -9.63
CA MET A 48 0.28 -25.95 -9.05
C MET A 48 0.85 -24.99 -7.99
N ILE A 49 1.79 -25.45 -7.15
CA ILE A 49 2.49 -24.61 -6.17
C ILE A 49 3.30 -23.53 -6.88
N GLN A 50 4.08 -23.92 -7.88
CA GLN A 50 4.93 -23.00 -8.62
C GLN A 50 4.11 -21.95 -9.35
N ASP A 51 3.00 -22.36 -9.96
CA ASP A 51 2.05 -21.47 -10.63
C ASP A 51 1.40 -20.50 -9.61
N ASN A 52 0.98 -20.99 -8.45
CA ASN A 52 0.42 -20.16 -7.37
C ASN A 52 1.46 -19.19 -6.78
N GLU A 53 2.67 -19.64 -6.48
CA GLU A 53 3.74 -18.76 -5.99
C GLU A 53 4.07 -17.68 -7.02
N SER A 54 4.15 -18.05 -8.30
CA SER A 54 4.39 -17.12 -9.40
C SER A 54 3.26 -16.10 -9.51
N TYR A 55 2.02 -16.55 -9.38
CA TYR A 55 0.85 -15.68 -9.36
C TYR A 55 0.89 -14.70 -8.18
N LEU A 56 1.11 -15.18 -6.96
CA LEU A 56 1.18 -14.34 -5.75
C LEU A 56 2.33 -13.33 -5.85
N LYS A 57 3.51 -13.74 -6.33
CA LYS A 57 4.64 -12.83 -6.55
C LYS A 57 4.34 -11.75 -7.60
N LYS A 58 3.54 -12.06 -8.61
CA LYS A 58 3.13 -11.12 -9.68
C LYS A 58 2.07 -10.11 -9.24
N HIS A 59 1.31 -10.41 -8.20
CA HIS A 59 0.17 -9.61 -7.74
C HIS A 59 0.28 -9.14 -6.28
N ALA A 60 1.50 -9.15 -5.73
CA ALA A 60 1.78 -8.87 -4.32
C ALA A 60 1.44 -7.43 -3.89
N PHE A 61 1.43 -6.48 -4.83
CA PHE A 61 1.16 -5.07 -4.57
C PHE A 61 0.03 -4.58 -5.44
N THR A 62 -0.69 -3.58 -4.94
CA THR A 62 -1.72 -2.84 -5.66
C THR A 62 -1.29 -1.39 -5.81
N ILE A 63 -1.49 -0.87 -7.02
CA ILE A 63 -1.28 0.51 -7.40
C ILE A 63 -2.64 1.12 -7.69
N THR A 64 -2.97 2.22 -7.01
CA THR A 64 -4.16 3.02 -7.25
C THR A 64 -3.77 4.37 -7.84
N THR A 65 -4.45 4.77 -8.91
CA THR A 65 -4.31 6.06 -9.59
C THR A 65 -5.70 6.65 -9.85
N SER A 66 -5.78 7.85 -10.43
CA SER A 66 -7.06 8.41 -10.90
C SER A 66 -7.81 7.50 -11.88
N ASP A 67 -7.07 6.72 -12.67
CA ASP A 67 -7.62 5.91 -13.76
C ASP A 67 -8.07 4.51 -13.29
N GLY A 68 -7.80 4.17 -12.03
CA GLY A 68 -8.18 2.90 -11.42
C GLY A 68 -7.04 2.20 -10.71
N THR A 69 -7.28 0.92 -10.39
CA THR A 69 -6.39 0.06 -9.63
C THR A 69 -5.80 -1.04 -10.50
N ARG A 70 -4.53 -1.37 -10.25
CA ARG A 70 -3.83 -2.48 -10.91
C ARG A 70 -2.87 -3.17 -9.95
N GLN A 71 -2.63 -4.45 -10.16
CA GLN A 71 -1.69 -5.22 -9.34
C GLN A 71 -0.29 -5.30 -9.98
N CYS A 72 0.76 -5.20 -9.17
CA CYS A 72 2.16 -5.32 -9.57
C CYS A 72 2.94 -6.33 -8.72
N SER A 73 4.02 -6.85 -9.32
CA SER A 73 5.04 -7.60 -8.60
C SER A 73 5.92 -6.65 -7.80
N LYS A 74 6.53 -7.13 -6.70
CA LYS A 74 7.48 -6.35 -5.91
C LYS A 74 8.56 -5.68 -6.77
N SER A 75 9.12 -6.41 -7.74
CA SER A 75 10.15 -5.88 -8.65
C SER A 75 9.64 -4.69 -9.46
N LYS A 76 8.45 -4.78 -10.05
CA LYS A 76 7.86 -3.66 -10.81
C LYS A 76 7.60 -2.45 -9.95
N CYS A 77 7.17 -2.63 -8.69
CA CYS A 77 6.93 -1.51 -7.81
C CYS A 77 8.26 -0.89 -7.33
N GLN A 78 9.33 -1.68 -7.16
CA GLN A 78 10.69 -1.17 -6.95
C GLN A 78 11.21 -0.42 -8.18
N ASP A 79 10.96 -0.92 -9.39
CA ASP A 79 11.29 -0.23 -10.63
C ASP A 79 10.56 1.12 -10.69
N ILE A 80 9.29 1.19 -10.27
CA ILE A 80 8.53 2.44 -10.17
C ILE A 80 9.19 3.41 -9.19
N ALA A 81 9.56 2.94 -8.00
CA ALA A 81 10.27 3.75 -7.01
C ALA A 81 11.62 4.27 -7.52
N LEU A 82 12.35 3.46 -8.30
CA LEU A 82 13.64 3.81 -8.89
C LEU A 82 13.52 4.66 -10.17
N SER A 83 12.42 4.52 -10.90
CA SER A 83 12.24 5.13 -12.22
C SER A 83 11.99 6.63 -12.19
N ASN A 84 11.85 7.24 -11.00
CA ASN A 84 11.62 8.67 -10.81
C ASN A 84 10.57 9.21 -11.79
N LEU A 85 9.33 8.72 -11.65
CA LEU A 85 8.21 9.20 -12.45
C LEU A 85 8.13 10.74 -12.38
N PRO A 86 8.31 11.45 -13.50
CA PRO A 86 8.33 12.91 -13.48
C PRO A 86 6.95 13.43 -13.09
N ASP A 87 6.95 14.43 -12.22
CA ASP A 87 5.80 15.22 -11.80
C ASP A 87 4.64 14.37 -11.24
N THR A 88 4.95 13.22 -10.66
CA THR A 88 3.97 12.31 -10.06
C THR A 88 4.20 12.17 -8.56
N LEU A 89 3.15 12.39 -7.76
CA LEU A 89 3.19 12.14 -6.32
C LEU A 89 2.94 10.68 -6.02
N ILE A 90 3.83 10.04 -5.27
CA ILE A 90 3.71 8.63 -4.91
C ILE A 90 3.55 8.52 -3.39
N LEU A 91 2.45 7.91 -2.94
CA LEU A 91 2.28 7.44 -1.57
C LEU A 91 2.62 5.96 -1.53
N ASN A 92 3.67 5.60 -0.81
CA ASN A 92 4.10 4.21 -0.68
C ASN A 92 3.82 3.72 0.75
N PHE A 93 2.98 2.69 0.83
CA PHE A 93 2.71 1.92 2.03
C PHE A 93 3.52 0.62 1.92
N SER A 94 4.60 0.54 2.69
CA SER A 94 5.50 -0.60 2.65
C SER A 94 5.83 -1.11 4.05
N ASP A 95 6.36 -2.33 4.13
CA ASP A 95 6.87 -2.91 5.38
C ASP A 95 7.98 -2.04 6.02
N GLN A 96 8.67 -1.20 5.23
CA GLN A 96 9.73 -0.30 5.69
C GLN A 96 9.19 1.02 6.23
N GLY A 97 7.90 1.28 6.09
CA GLY A 97 7.22 2.49 6.53
C GLY A 97 6.43 3.17 5.42
N ASN A 98 5.80 4.28 5.82
CA ASN A 98 4.96 5.13 5.00
C ASN A 98 5.81 6.26 4.42
N THR A 99 5.91 6.37 3.11
CA THR A 99 6.70 7.42 2.46
C THR A 99 5.91 8.18 1.42
N LEU A 100 6.24 9.48 1.32
CA LEU A 100 5.83 10.36 0.23
C LEU A 100 7.01 10.52 -0.71
N MET A 101 6.81 10.29 -2.00
CA MET A 101 7.85 10.44 -3.01
C MET A 101 7.42 11.43 -4.10
N PHE A 102 8.35 12.25 -4.56
CA PHE A 102 8.17 13.17 -5.68
C PHE A 102 9.51 13.43 -6.37
N ASN A 103 9.59 13.25 -7.69
CA ASN A 103 10.80 13.51 -8.49
C ASN A 103 12.11 12.93 -7.87
N GLY A 104 12.02 11.71 -7.32
CA GLY A 104 13.15 10.99 -6.69
C GLY A 104 13.52 11.42 -5.29
N ARG A 105 12.80 12.36 -4.69
CA ARG A 105 12.92 12.70 -3.26
C ARG A 105 11.88 11.93 -2.47
N GLU A 106 12.26 11.53 -1.26
CA GLU A 106 11.39 10.80 -0.35
C GLU A 106 11.34 11.48 1.02
N GLU A 107 10.15 11.49 1.63
CA GLU A 107 9.96 11.96 3.00
C GLU A 107 9.08 10.96 3.75
N PRO A 108 9.49 10.49 4.94
CA PRO A 108 8.67 9.61 5.76
C PRO A 108 7.44 10.33 6.30
N LEU A 109 6.31 9.61 6.35
CA LEU A 109 5.03 10.07 6.86
C LEU A 109 4.61 9.30 8.10
N GLU A 110 3.96 9.99 9.03
CA GLU A 110 3.24 9.35 10.13
C GLU A 110 1.93 8.72 9.62
N THR A 111 1.36 7.78 10.39
CA THR A 111 0.11 7.08 10.04
C THR A 111 -1.04 8.04 9.74
N ASP A 112 -1.28 9.03 10.60
CA ASP A 112 -2.31 10.05 10.36
C ASP A 112 -2.04 10.84 9.07
N GLN A 113 -0.76 11.11 8.78
CA GLN A 113 -0.37 11.97 7.65
C GLN A 113 -0.61 11.25 6.32
N ILE A 114 -0.19 9.98 6.22
CA ILE A 114 -0.40 9.20 5.00
C ILE A 114 -1.89 8.89 4.79
N ALA A 115 -2.65 8.65 5.86
CA ALA A 115 -4.09 8.46 5.77
C ALA A 115 -4.81 9.70 5.24
N LEU A 116 -4.41 10.90 5.67
CA LEU A 116 -4.93 12.15 5.13
C LEU A 116 -4.57 12.34 3.66
N PHE A 117 -3.31 12.14 3.27
CA PHE A 117 -2.92 12.24 1.86
C PHE A 117 -3.73 11.29 0.98
N ARG A 118 -3.88 10.02 1.39
CA ARG A 118 -4.73 9.04 0.70
C ARG A 118 -6.16 9.55 0.55
N HIS A 119 -6.78 10.01 1.64
CA HIS A 119 -8.15 10.50 1.60
C HIS A 119 -8.30 11.70 0.66
N TYR A 120 -7.35 12.63 0.67
CA TYR A 120 -7.39 13.76 -0.25
C TYR A 120 -7.26 13.33 -1.71
N PHE A 121 -6.35 12.40 -2.02
CA PHE A 121 -6.14 11.94 -3.40
C PHE A 121 -7.34 11.19 -3.96
N LEU A 122 -7.97 10.34 -3.15
CA LEU A 122 -9.06 9.48 -3.59
C LEU A 122 -10.43 10.18 -3.59
N TYR A 123 -10.72 11.00 -2.57
CA TYR A 123 -12.11 11.38 -2.27
C TYR A 123 -12.35 12.89 -2.29
N SER A 124 -11.30 13.71 -2.41
CA SER A 124 -11.43 15.15 -2.40
C SER A 124 -11.15 15.77 -3.76
N ASN A 125 -11.87 16.84 -4.06
CA ASN A 125 -11.59 17.75 -5.17
C ASN A 125 -12.21 19.10 -4.84
N GLU A 126 -12.12 20.06 -5.76
CA GLU A 126 -12.68 21.39 -5.52
C GLU A 126 -14.19 21.33 -5.24
N ALA A 127 -14.97 20.51 -5.94
CA ALA A 127 -16.42 20.39 -5.71
C ALA A 127 -16.75 19.73 -4.36
N ASN A 128 -15.93 18.77 -3.93
CA ASN A 128 -16.09 18.00 -2.71
C ASN A 128 -14.90 18.18 -1.74
N PRO A 129 -14.80 19.31 -1.03
CA PRO A 129 -13.73 19.52 -0.07
C PRO A 129 -14.02 18.79 1.24
N VAL A 130 -12.96 18.41 1.93
CA VAL A 130 -13.01 17.61 3.15
C VAL A 130 -13.04 18.52 4.37
N THR A 131 -14.05 18.34 5.20
CA THR A 131 -14.18 18.99 6.51
C THR A 131 -13.58 18.10 7.60
N LYS A 132 -13.23 18.70 8.74
CA LYS A 132 -12.70 17.95 9.90
C LYS A 132 -13.58 16.79 10.38
N TYR A 133 -14.89 16.85 10.12
CA TYR A 133 -15.85 15.84 10.56
C TYR A 133 -15.75 14.56 9.72
N GLN A 134 -15.41 14.66 8.44
CA GLN A 134 -15.28 13.51 7.54
C GLN A 134 -14.01 12.68 7.77
N ILE A 135 -13.04 13.26 8.48
CA ILE A 135 -11.74 12.66 8.76
C ILE A 135 -11.50 12.52 10.27
N ASN A 136 -12.58 12.61 11.07
CA ASN A 136 -12.50 12.50 12.52
C ASN A 136 -11.84 11.18 12.94
N ASN A 137 -12.13 10.11 12.22
CA ASN A 137 -11.62 8.74 12.38
C ASN A 137 -10.09 8.69 12.32
N ILE A 138 -9.50 9.49 11.43
CA ILE A 138 -8.03 9.61 11.25
C ILE A 138 -7.40 10.34 12.44
N PHE A 139 -8.17 11.11 13.20
CA PHE A 139 -7.69 11.96 14.29
C PHE A 139 -7.97 11.42 15.70
N GLN A 140 -8.62 10.25 15.83
CA GLN A 140 -9.13 9.74 17.12
C GLN A 140 -8.05 9.44 18.17
N THR A 141 -6.77 9.54 17.84
CA THR A 141 -5.64 9.36 18.76
C THR A 141 -5.44 10.51 19.77
N SER A 142 -6.27 11.56 19.79
CA SER A 142 -5.92 12.81 20.52
C SER A 142 -6.98 13.51 21.37
N GLY A 143 -8.12 12.89 21.73
CA GLY A 143 -9.02 13.58 22.67
C GLY A 143 -10.13 12.78 23.33
N LYS A 144 -10.33 13.03 24.62
CA LYS A 144 -11.43 12.49 25.47
C LYS A 144 -12.84 12.89 25.03
N THR A 145 -12.98 13.76 24.03
CA THR A 145 -14.26 14.35 23.59
C THR A 145 -14.65 14.03 22.15
N GLY A 146 -13.81 13.32 21.39
CA GLY A 146 -14.15 12.84 20.03
C GLY A 146 -14.36 13.93 18.96
N VAL A 147 -14.15 15.21 19.26
CA VAL A 147 -14.29 16.33 18.31
C VAL A 147 -12.96 17.03 18.10
N VAL A 148 -12.50 17.08 16.86
CA VAL A 148 -11.25 17.77 16.49
C VAL A 148 -11.46 19.29 16.42
N PRO A 149 -10.65 20.10 17.11
CA PRO A 149 -10.69 21.56 16.97
C PRO A 149 -10.26 22.03 15.56
N ASP A 150 -10.82 23.14 15.07
CA ASP A 150 -10.49 23.69 13.74
C ASP A 150 -9.00 24.05 13.61
N ASN A 151 -8.42 24.58 14.68
CA ASN A 151 -6.99 24.89 14.72
C ASN A 151 -6.16 23.60 14.58
N THR A 152 -6.56 22.51 15.24
CA THR A 152 -5.87 21.22 15.11
C THR A 152 -5.92 20.69 13.69
N TYR A 153 -7.08 20.79 13.03
CA TYR A 153 -7.20 20.37 11.63
C TYR A 153 -6.30 21.20 10.72
N SER A 154 -6.37 22.52 10.83
CA SER A 154 -5.57 23.46 10.04
C SER A 154 -4.07 23.24 10.25
N GLN A 155 -3.63 23.00 11.49
CA GLN A 155 -2.24 22.70 11.83
C GLN A 155 -1.78 21.35 11.25
N LYS A 156 -2.64 20.32 11.26
CA LYS A 156 -2.29 19.04 10.64
C LYS A 156 -2.14 19.18 9.13
N VAL A 157 -3.01 19.93 8.45
CA VAL A 157 -2.84 20.20 7.01
C VAL A 157 -1.58 21.04 6.73
N LEU A 158 -1.27 22.01 7.58
CA LEU A 158 -0.02 22.77 7.46
C LEU A 158 1.21 21.85 7.55
N ARG A 159 1.19 20.84 8.44
CA ARG A 159 2.26 19.83 8.53
C ARG A 159 2.35 18.99 7.24
N LEU A 160 1.23 18.62 6.62
CA LEU A 160 1.24 17.92 5.31
C LEU A 160 1.86 18.79 4.22
N ARG A 161 1.49 20.07 4.13
CA ARG A 161 2.09 21.00 3.17
C ARG A 161 3.60 21.14 3.38
N ARG A 162 4.09 21.12 4.62
CA ARG A 162 5.54 21.08 4.91
C ARG A 162 6.20 19.79 4.41
N LYS A 163 5.52 18.64 4.46
CA LYS A 163 6.01 17.38 3.90
C LYS A 163 6.11 17.44 2.37
N LEU A 164 5.11 18.02 1.69
CA LEU A 164 5.18 18.31 0.25
C LEU A 164 6.38 19.20 -0.09
N ALA A 165 6.59 20.27 0.67
CA ALA A 165 7.72 21.17 0.45
C ALA A 165 9.09 20.47 0.59
N LYS A 166 9.22 19.49 1.50
CA LYS A 166 10.46 18.73 1.69
C LYS A 166 10.82 17.84 0.50
N VAL A 167 9.82 17.33 -0.20
CA VAL A 167 10.02 16.58 -1.45
C VAL A 167 9.99 17.49 -2.68
N GLU A 168 10.00 18.82 -2.49
CA GLU A 168 9.92 19.83 -3.55
C GLU A 168 8.64 19.78 -4.39
N ALA A 169 7.58 19.17 -3.86
CA ALA A 169 6.26 19.20 -4.48
C ALA A 169 5.55 20.53 -4.19
N PRO A 170 4.75 21.07 -5.14
CA PRO A 170 3.97 22.28 -4.92
C PRO A 170 3.04 22.15 -3.70
N THR A 171 3.15 23.09 -2.76
CA THR A 171 2.30 23.06 -1.55
C THR A 171 0.86 23.47 -1.80
N SER A 172 0.60 24.10 -2.96
CA SER A 172 -0.73 24.43 -3.49
C SER A 172 -1.55 23.22 -3.91
N LEU A 173 -0.97 22.01 -3.91
CA LEU A 173 -1.72 20.80 -4.26
C LEU A 173 -2.85 20.47 -3.28
N ILE A 174 -2.73 20.91 -2.02
CA ILE A 174 -3.82 20.84 -1.05
C ILE A 174 -4.28 22.28 -0.81
N GLU A 175 -5.43 22.65 -1.36
CA GLU A 175 -6.02 23.98 -1.21
C GLU A 175 -7.11 24.00 -0.13
N ASN A 176 -7.55 25.19 0.25
CA ASN A 176 -8.60 25.37 1.25
C ASN A 176 -9.70 26.28 0.72
N LYS A 177 -10.95 25.97 1.10
CA LYS A 177 -12.10 26.84 0.85
C LYS A 177 -13.07 26.81 2.02
N ARG A 178 -13.98 27.78 2.06
CA ARG A 178 -15.12 27.74 2.99
C ARG A 178 -16.19 26.83 2.39
N PHE A 179 -16.59 25.82 3.15
CA PHE A 179 -17.63 24.87 2.75
C PHE A 179 -18.54 24.60 3.95
N LYS A 180 -19.85 24.78 3.78
CA LYS A 180 -20.85 24.64 4.87
C LYS A 180 -20.46 25.43 6.14
N ASN A 181 -20.01 26.68 5.97
CA ASN A 181 -19.51 27.58 7.04
C ASN A 181 -18.27 27.08 7.81
N GLN A 182 -17.56 26.08 7.30
CA GLN A 182 -16.38 25.49 7.91
C GLN A 182 -15.17 25.62 6.98
N THR A 183 -13.98 25.52 7.57
CA THR A 183 -12.73 25.40 6.81
C THR A 183 -12.62 23.97 6.29
N ALA A 184 -12.49 23.83 4.97
CA ALA A 184 -12.36 22.54 4.31
C ALA A 184 -11.16 22.56 3.36
N TYR A 185 -10.57 21.38 3.14
CA TYR A 185 -9.37 21.22 2.31
C TYR A 185 -9.60 20.18 1.23
N PHE A 186 -8.92 20.33 0.09
CA PHE A 186 -9.05 19.41 -1.02
C PHE A 186 -7.77 19.32 -1.83
N TYR A 187 -7.61 18.19 -2.52
CA TYR A 187 -6.57 18.02 -3.52
C TYR A 187 -6.99 18.71 -4.82
N TYR A 188 -6.17 19.64 -5.32
CA TYR A 188 -6.46 20.42 -6.52
C TYR A 188 -6.28 19.63 -7.83
N HIS A 189 -5.72 18.41 -7.78
CA HIS A 189 -5.49 17.54 -8.94
C HIS A 189 -4.61 18.15 -10.04
N ALA A 190 -3.76 19.13 -9.71
CA ALA A 190 -2.80 19.70 -10.67
C ALA A 190 -1.65 18.74 -11.03
N LEU A 191 -1.43 17.69 -10.24
CA LEU A 191 -0.44 16.65 -10.53
C LEU A 191 -1.09 15.26 -10.44
N PRO A 192 -0.65 14.30 -11.26
CA PRO A 192 -1.01 12.89 -11.09
C PRO A 192 -0.50 12.36 -9.76
N TYR A 193 -1.23 11.39 -9.22
CA TYR A 193 -0.83 10.67 -8.02
C TYR A 193 -0.85 9.17 -8.24
N MET A 194 -0.08 8.48 -7.41
CA MET A 194 -0.02 7.03 -7.34
C MET A 194 0.01 6.60 -5.88
N ILE A 195 -0.80 5.61 -5.53
CA ILE A 195 -0.84 5.01 -4.20
C ILE A 195 -0.41 3.55 -4.34
N ILE A 196 0.68 3.17 -3.69
CA ILE A 196 1.25 1.83 -3.76
C ILE A 196 1.11 1.18 -2.40
N HIS A 197 0.62 -0.05 -2.38
CA HIS A 197 0.47 -0.82 -1.16
C HIS A 197 0.50 -2.32 -1.39
N ARG A 198 0.65 -3.11 -0.33
CA ARG A 198 0.50 -4.56 -0.44
C ARG A 198 -0.94 -4.95 -0.66
N THR A 199 -1.18 -5.96 -1.50
CA THR A 199 -2.53 -6.44 -1.83
C THR A 199 -3.19 -7.16 -0.65
N ASP A 200 -2.39 -7.72 0.27
CA ASP A 200 -2.86 -8.47 1.44
C ASP A 200 -3.05 -7.61 2.70
N ASP A 201 -2.68 -6.33 2.66
CA ASP A 201 -2.94 -5.42 3.77
C ASP A 201 -4.41 -5.00 3.78
N SER A 202 -5.12 -5.34 4.86
CA SER A 202 -6.44 -4.76 5.15
C SER A 202 -6.27 -3.27 5.40
N PHE A 203 -6.67 -2.45 4.44
CA PHE A 203 -6.48 -1.01 4.50
C PHE A 203 -7.25 -0.41 5.67
N PHE A 204 -6.56 0.39 6.51
CA PHE A 204 -7.10 1.03 7.72
C PHE A 204 -8.35 1.91 7.52
N LEU A 205 -8.86 2.08 6.28
CA LEU A 205 -10.06 2.87 6.00
C LEU A 205 -11.14 2.13 5.21
N ASP A 206 -10.97 0.84 4.87
CA ASP A 206 -11.98 0.10 4.10
C ASP A 206 -13.19 -0.32 4.97
N ASN A 207 -13.14 -0.07 6.29
CA ASN A 207 -14.21 -0.39 7.24
C ASN A 207 -15.38 0.63 7.27
N ASN A 208 -15.61 1.44 6.24
CA ASN A 208 -16.72 2.42 6.26
C ASN A 208 -17.67 2.40 5.05
N ASP A 209 -17.63 1.36 4.21
CA ASP A 209 -18.61 1.21 3.11
C ASP A 209 -19.73 0.18 3.42
N GLU A 210 -19.90 -0.18 4.70
CA GLU A 210 -21.08 -0.93 5.18
C GLU A 210 -21.78 -0.16 6.31
N GLU A 211 -22.52 0.89 5.96
CA GLU A 211 -23.74 1.33 6.66
C GLU A 211 -24.65 2.16 5.74
#